data_AF-D5KXX7-F1
#
_entry.id   AF-D5KXX7-F1
#
_cell.length_a   1.000
_cell.length_b   1.000
_cell.length_c   1.000
_cell.angle_alpha   90.00
_cell.angle_beta   90.00
_cell.angle_gamma   90.00
#
_symmetry.space_group_name_H-M   'P 1'
#
loop_
_entity.id
_entity.type
_entity.pdbx_description
1 polymer ?
#
loop_
_entity_poly.entity_id
_entity_poly.type
_entity_poly.pdbx_seq_one_letter_code
_entity_poly.pdbx_strand_id
1 'polypeptide(L)'
;DFQEPYIINYTFTLAQEASLADNITDVRLIGKKLFQGINQVTKRCYLLKQVLNFTLEEVLLPQSDKFQPYMKEVVPFFSKLSKKLSQCHEYDNQHIQRNVQNLKNTVKKLGESGEIKVIGELNLLFMALRRECAQVDQG
;
A
#
# COMPACT_ATOMS: atom_id res chain seq x y z
N ASP A 1 3.86 6.56 -14.48
CA ASP A 1 4.34 5.73 -13.35
C ASP A 1 3.84 4.30 -13.35
N PHE A 2 2.53 4.04 -13.52
CA PHE A 2 1.98 2.68 -13.43
C PHE A 2 2.04 1.84 -14.74
N GLN A 3 2.89 2.23 -15.70
CA GLN A 3 2.94 1.60 -17.03
C GLN A 3 4.23 0.81 -17.28
N GLU A 4 5.20 0.87 -16.37
CA GLU A 4 6.47 0.14 -16.53
C GLU A 4 6.23 -1.37 -16.27
N PRO A 5 6.30 -2.24 -17.29
CA PRO A 5 5.92 -3.65 -17.11
C PRO A 5 6.83 -4.38 -16.12
N TYR A 6 8.10 -4.00 -16.08
CA TYR A 6 9.09 -4.54 -15.15
C TYR A 6 8.68 -4.36 -13.68
N ILE A 7 8.31 -3.14 -13.28
CA ILE A 7 7.98 -2.87 -11.87
C ILE A 7 6.66 -3.51 -11.46
N ILE A 8 5.72 -3.66 -12.40
CA ILE A 8 4.48 -4.41 -12.17
C ILE A 8 4.82 -5.86 -11.85
N ASN A 9 5.62 -6.51 -12.69
CA ASN A 9 6.01 -7.90 -12.48
C ASN A 9 6.75 -8.07 -11.15
N TYR A 10 7.71 -7.20 -10.84
CA TYR A 10 8.48 -7.27 -9.60
C TYR A 10 7.61 -7.06 -8.36
N THR A 11 6.65 -6.12 -8.42
CA THR A 11 5.70 -5.89 -7.31
C THR A 11 4.80 -7.11 -7.10
N PHE A 12 4.32 -7.73 -8.18
CA PHE A 12 3.46 -8.90 -8.10
C PHE A 12 4.22 -10.14 -7.61
N THR A 13 5.44 -10.36 -8.07
CA THR A 13 6.29 -11.46 -7.60
C THR A 13 6.65 -11.28 -6.14
N LEU A 14 7.03 -10.07 -5.70
CA LEU A 14 7.29 -9.77 -4.29
C LEU A 14 6.07 -10.10 -3.41
N ALA A 15 4.89 -9.63 -3.82
CA ALA A 15 3.65 -9.93 -3.12
C ALA A 15 3.36 -11.43 -3.08
N GLN A 16 3.62 -12.14 -4.17
CA GLN A 16 3.44 -13.59 -4.22
C GLN A 16 4.38 -14.31 -3.25
N GLU A 17 5.67 -13.99 -3.23
CA GLU A 17 6.64 -14.62 -2.33
C GLU A 17 6.30 -14.39 -0.86
N ALA A 18 5.95 -13.16 -0.50
CA ALA A 18 5.54 -12.85 0.87
C ALA A 18 4.21 -13.53 1.24
N SER A 19 3.28 -13.66 0.30
CA SER A 19 2.00 -14.35 0.54
C SER A 19 2.17 -15.84 0.82
N LEU A 20 3.22 -16.48 0.29
CA LEU A 20 3.56 -17.88 0.61
C LEU A 20 4.08 -18.04 2.04
N ALA A 21 4.64 -16.97 2.63
CA ALA A 21 5.08 -16.92 4.02
C ALA A 21 4.00 -16.38 4.98
N ASP A 22 2.87 -15.89 4.45
CA ASP A 22 1.75 -15.35 5.22
C ASP A 22 0.77 -16.48 5.58
N ASN A 23 0.75 -16.85 6.86
CA ASN A 23 -0.15 -17.88 7.38
C ASN A 23 -1.53 -17.36 7.82
N ILE A 24 -1.77 -16.04 7.72
CA ILE A 24 -3.02 -15.43 8.17
C ILE A 24 -3.98 -15.38 6.97
N THR A 25 -5.08 -16.12 7.03
CA THR A 25 -6.01 -16.26 5.89
C THR A 25 -7.33 -15.50 6.07
N ASP A 26 -7.69 -15.15 7.30
CA ASP A 26 -8.95 -14.52 7.69
C ASP A 26 -8.90 -12.98 7.70
N VAL A 27 -7.68 -12.41 7.68
CA VAL A 27 -7.45 -10.96 7.65
C VAL A 27 -6.98 -10.52 6.27
N ARG A 28 -7.73 -9.59 5.67
CA ARG A 28 -7.36 -8.84 4.46
C ARG A 28 -7.20 -7.36 4.78
N LEU A 29 -6.01 -6.81 4.55
CA LEU A 29 -5.68 -5.42 4.89
C LEU A 29 -6.16 -4.44 3.81
N ILE A 30 -5.84 -4.72 2.55
CA ILE A 30 -6.18 -3.92 1.38
C ILE A 30 -7.44 -4.50 0.74
N GLY A 31 -8.59 -4.00 1.18
CA GLY A 31 -9.90 -4.48 0.72
C GLY A 31 -11.02 -3.48 0.98
N LYS A 32 -12.27 -3.91 0.73
CA LYS A 32 -13.46 -3.04 0.81
C LYS A 32 -13.58 -2.26 2.14
N LYS A 33 -13.20 -2.88 3.26
CA LYS A 33 -13.24 -2.26 4.60
C LYS A 33 -12.36 -1.02 4.71
N LEU A 34 -11.22 -0.99 4.02
CA LEU A 34 -10.30 0.15 4.02
C LEU A 34 -10.96 1.42 3.44
N PHE A 35 -11.85 1.26 2.46
CA PHE A 35 -12.53 2.37 1.79
C PHE A 35 -13.93 2.65 2.35
N GLN A 36 -14.32 2.01 3.45
CA GLN A 36 -15.67 2.14 4.00
C GLN A 36 -15.97 3.60 4.36
N GLY A 37 -17.08 4.12 3.82
CA GLY A 37 -17.50 5.51 4.02
C GLY A 37 -16.76 6.53 3.15
N ILE A 38 -15.90 6.10 2.22
CA ILE A 38 -15.11 6.99 1.36
C ILE A 38 -15.50 6.72 -0.10
N ASN A 39 -16.33 7.61 -0.65
CA ASN A 39 -16.89 7.44 -1.99
C ASN A 39 -16.15 8.21 -3.08
N GLN A 40 -15.55 9.35 -2.72
CA GLN A 40 -14.86 10.23 -3.67
C GLN A 40 -13.47 9.67 -4.01
N VAL A 41 -13.17 9.60 -5.31
CA VAL A 41 -11.89 9.09 -5.83
C VAL A 41 -10.70 9.87 -5.28
N THR A 42 -10.80 11.21 -5.20
CA THR A 42 -9.77 12.09 -4.60
C THR A 42 -9.45 11.70 -3.16
N LYS A 43 -10.49 11.50 -2.33
CA LYS A 43 -10.36 11.02 -0.95
C LYS A 43 -9.78 9.61 -0.86
N ARG A 44 -10.10 8.72 -1.81
CA ARG A 44 -9.52 7.36 -1.88
C ARG A 44 -8.04 7.39 -2.25
N CYS A 45 -7.64 8.26 -3.17
CA CYS A 45 -6.24 8.46 -3.48
C CYS A 45 -5.48 9.02 -2.28
N TYR A 46 -6.05 10.03 -1.60
CA TYR A 46 -5.45 10.57 -0.37
C TYR A 46 -5.33 9.50 0.73
N LEU A 47 -6.34 8.63 0.90
CA LEU A 47 -6.24 7.47 1.79
C LEU A 47 -5.07 6.57 1.39
N LEU A 48 -4.95 6.23 0.11
CA LEU A 48 -3.90 5.33 -0.37
C LEU A 48 -2.50 5.95 -0.27
N LYS A 49 -2.37 7.26 -0.37
CA LYS A 49 -1.14 7.98 0.01
C LYS A 49 -0.75 7.68 1.46
N GLN A 50 -1.69 7.78 2.41
CA GLN A 50 -1.40 7.51 3.82
C GLN A 50 -1.00 6.04 4.05
N VAL A 51 -1.67 5.11 3.37
CA VAL A 51 -1.34 3.67 3.41
C VAL A 51 0.03 3.41 2.79
N LEU A 52 0.36 4.05 1.67
CA LEU A 52 1.65 3.95 1.00
C LEU A 52 2.79 4.42 1.90
N ASN A 53 2.64 5.58 2.56
CA ASN A 53 3.65 6.11 3.47
C ASN A 53 3.89 5.17 4.65
N PHE A 54 2.81 4.70 5.28
CA PHE A 54 2.90 3.69 6.33
C PHE A 54 3.62 2.42 5.85
N THR A 55 3.23 1.90 4.68
CA THR A 55 3.80 0.69 4.11
C THR A 55 5.31 0.86 3.87
N LEU A 56 5.76 2.01 3.38
CA LEU A 56 7.17 2.29 3.20
C LEU A 56 7.93 2.36 4.51
N GLU A 57 7.49 3.23 5.43
CA GLU A 57 8.25 3.59 6.64
C GLU A 57 8.25 2.47 7.68
N GLU A 58 7.12 1.79 7.85
CA GLU A 58 6.90 0.85 8.97
C GLU A 58 6.93 -0.61 8.52
N VAL A 59 7.04 -0.89 7.21
CA VAL A 59 7.07 -2.27 6.69
C VAL A 59 8.23 -2.50 5.73
N LEU A 60 8.25 -1.83 4.57
CA LEU A 60 9.21 -2.18 3.52
C LEU A 60 10.65 -1.79 3.87
N LEU A 61 10.87 -0.62 4.47
CA LEU A 61 12.20 -0.19 4.90
C LEU A 61 12.76 -1.07 6.04
N PRO A 62 12.00 -1.38 7.11
CA PRO A 62 12.42 -2.34 8.12
C PRO A 62 12.70 -3.76 7.59
N GLN A 63 11.96 -4.20 6.56
CA GLN A 63 12.10 -5.52 5.96
C GLN A 63 12.95 -5.53 4.68
N SER A 64 13.78 -4.50 4.48
CA SER A 64 14.47 -4.26 3.21
C SER A 64 15.43 -5.37 2.78
N ASP A 65 15.94 -6.17 3.73
CA ASP A 65 16.83 -7.31 3.46
C ASP A 65 16.09 -8.59 3.05
N LYS A 66 14.76 -8.66 3.20
CA LYS A 66 13.95 -9.84 2.83
C LYS A 66 13.49 -9.79 1.37
N PHE A 67 13.08 -10.95 0.83
CA PHE A 67 12.45 -11.10 -0.50
C PHE A 67 13.25 -10.44 -1.64
N GLN A 68 14.57 -10.66 -1.61
CA GLN A 68 15.47 -10.21 -2.65
C GLN A 68 15.37 -11.13 -3.89
N PRO A 69 15.54 -10.59 -5.11
CA PRO A 69 15.94 -9.22 -5.43
C PRO A 69 14.78 -8.22 -5.49
N TYR A 70 13.54 -8.67 -5.35
CA TYR A 70 12.36 -7.86 -5.67
C TYR A 70 12.19 -6.65 -4.73
N MET A 71 12.45 -6.83 -3.43
CA MET A 71 12.37 -5.74 -2.45
C MET A 71 13.25 -4.54 -2.84
N LYS A 72 14.48 -4.79 -3.30
CA LYS A 72 15.44 -3.75 -3.70
C LYS A 72 14.93 -2.89 -4.86
N GLU A 73 14.15 -3.46 -5.76
CA GLU A 73 13.63 -2.78 -6.96
C GLU A 73 12.29 -2.09 -6.67
N VAL A 74 11.44 -2.71 -5.84
CA VAL A 74 10.09 -2.21 -5.53
C VAL A 74 10.14 -1.01 -4.57
N VAL A 75 11.01 -1.02 -3.55
CA VAL A 75 11.09 0.05 -2.55
C VAL A 75 11.39 1.43 -3.16
N PRO A 76 12.39 1.59 -4.06
CA PRO A 76 12.65 2.86 -4.72
C PRO A 76 11.45 3.38 -5.53
N PHE A 77 10.73 2.49 -6.22
CA PHE A 77 9.53 2.86 -6.98
C PHE A 77 8.43 3.40 -6.06
N PHE A 78 8.08 2.66 -5.00
CA PHE A 78 7.06 3.10 -4.04
C PHE A 78 7.47 4.41 -3.36
N SER A 79 8.76 4.58 -3.06
CA SER A 79 9.31 5.84 -2.52
C SER A 79 9.14 7.02 -3.46
N LYS A 80 9.40 6.83 -4.77
CA LYS A 80 9.19 7.87 -5.80
C LYS A 80 7.71 8.22 -5.91
N LEU A 81 6.82 7.23 -5.87
CA LEU A 81 5.37 7.44 -5.89
C LEU A 81 4.87 8.21 -4.66
N SER A 82 5.34 7.84 -3.47
CA SER A 82 5.05 8.56 -2.21
C SER A 82 5.44 10.04 -2.31
N LYS A 83 6.65 10.33 -2.82
CA LYS A 83 7.12 11.70 -3.04
C LYS A 83 6.20 12.49 -3.98
N LYS A 84 5.73 11.88 -5.08
CA LYS A 84 4.77 12.53 -5.99
C LYS A 84 3.44 12.84 -5.32
N LEU A 85 2.95 11.94 -4.48
CA LEU A 85 1.69 12.12 -3.74
C LEU A 85 1.84 13.09 -2.55
N SER A 86 3.05 13.50 -2.16
CA SER A 86 3.29 14.39 -1.02
C SER A 86 2.50 15.71 -1.11
N GLN A 87 2.28 16.23 -2.33
CA GLN A 87 1.54 17.47 -2.58
C GLN A 87 0.00 17.31 -2.49
N CYS A 88 -0.51 16.08 -2.48
CA CYS A 88 -1.95 15.82 -2.33
C CYS A 88 -2.41 16.05 -0.88
N HIS A 89 -3.36 16.97 -0.68
CA HIS A 89 -3.93 17.30 0.61
C HIS A 89 -5.45 17.16 0.57
N GLU A 90 -6.04 16.69 1.66
CA GLU A 90 -7.48 16.54 1.79
C GLU A 90 -7.93 17.19 3.10
N TYR A 91 -8.86 18.13 3.00
CA TYR A 91 -9.51 18.80 4.13
C TYR A 91 -10.72 17.95 4.58
N ASP A 92 -10.95 17.87 5.89
CA ASP A 92 -11.93 16.95 6.49
C ASP A 92 -11.70 15.47 6.12
N ASN A 93 -10.75 14.86 6.83
CA ASN A 93 -10.24 13.52 6.58
C ASN A 93 -10.38 12.58 7.79
N GLN A 94 -11.26 12.87 8.76
CA GLN A 94 -11.39 12.08 9.98
C GLN A 94 -11.73 10.60 9.71
N HIS A 95 -12.64 10.35 8.75
CA HIS A 95 -12.97 8.98 8.32
C HIS A 95 -11.78 8.27 7.67
N ILE A 96 -10.97 9.00 6.89
CA ILE A 96 -9.76 8.47 6.28
C ILE A 96 -8.74 8.09 7.35
N GLN A 97 -8.47 9.00 8.30
CA GLN A 97 -7.56 8.76 9.41
C GLN A 97 -7.98 7.54 10.24
N ARG A 98 -9.28 7.41 10.55
CA ARG A 98 -9.80 6.23 11.26
C ARG A 98 -9.54 4.93 10.48
N ASN A 99 -9.81 4.91 9.18
CA ASN A 99 -9.61 3.69 8.38
C ASN A 99 -8.13 3.32 8.28
N VAL A 100 -7.25 4.30 8.05
CA VAL A 100 -5.79 4.09 8.05
C VAL A 100 -5.32 3.61 9.42
N GLN A 101 -5.79 4.22 10.51
CA GLN A 101 -5.40 3.82 11.85
C GLN A 101 -5.85 2.40 12.20
N ASN A 102 -7.03 1.98 11.75
CA ASN A 102 -7.49 0.60 11.91
C ASN A 102 -6.58 -0.40 11.18
N LEU A 103 -6.12 -0.07 9.97
CA LEU A 103 -5.13 -0.86 9.24
C LEU A 103 -3.82 -0.94 10.04
N LYS A 104 -3.26 0.20 10.48
CA LYS A 104 -2.02 0.27 11.28
C LYS A 104 -2.13 -0.57 12.56
N ASN A 105 -3.23 -0.43 13.29
CA ASN A 105 -3.48 -1.18 14.53
C ASN A 105 -3.56 -2.68 14.26
N THR A 106 -4.15 -3.09 13.13
CA THR A 106 -4.23 -4.50 12.72
C THR A 106 -2.83 -5.05 12.45
N VAL A 107 -2.01 -4.34 11.66
CA VAL A 107 -0.63 -4.74 11.37
C VAL A 107 0.17 -4.85 12.67
N LYS A 108 0.11 -3.83 13.53
CA LYS A 108 0.81 -3.84 14.82
C LYS A 108 0.37 -4.98 15.74
N LYS A 109 -0.92 -5.33 15.76
CA LYS A 109 -1.45 -6.45 16.55
C LYS A 109 -0.91 -7.80 16.04
N LEU A 110 -0.68 -7.91 14.74
CA LEU A 110 -0.16 -9.13 14.11
C LEU A 110 1.37 -9.24 14.17
N GLY A 111 2.07 -8.16 14.58
CA GLY A 111 3.53 -8.14 14.67
C GLY A 111 4.22 -8.39 13.32
N GLU A 112 5.30 -9.16 13.33
CA GLU A 112 6.07 -9.49 12.12
C GLU A 112 5.21 -10.17 11.04
N SER A 113 4.28 -11.06 11.42
CA SER A 113 3.35 -11.67 10.46
C SER A 113 2.43 -10.63 9.80
N GLY A 114 2.12 -9.54 10.51
CA GLY A 114 1.41 -8.39 9.94
C GLY A 114 2.21 -7.67 8.87
N GLU A 115 3.52 -7.51 9.07
CA GLU A 115 4.43 -6.92 8.09
C GLU A 115 4.56 -7.80 6.84
N ILE A 116 4.74 -9.11 7.02
CA ILE A 116 4.75 -10.07 5.90
C ILE A 116 3.43 -10.03 5.12
N LYS A 117 2.29 -9.94 5.81
CA LYS A 117 0.98 -9.76 5.16
C LYS A 117 0.89 -8.47 4.35
N VAL A 118 1.40 -7.35 4.85
CA VAL A 118 1.42 -6.09 4.08
C VAL A 118 2.23 -6.26 2.80
N ILE A 119 3.40 -6.92 2.87
CA ILE A 119 4.21 -7.23 1.68
C ILE A 119 3.42 -8.14 0.73
N GLY A 120 2.76 -9.16 1.28
CA GLY A 120 1.91 -10.11 0.54
C GLY A 120 0.71 -9.49 -0.18
N GLU A 121 0.27 -8.31 0.25
CA GLU A 121 -0.83 -7.55 -0.37
C GLU A 121 -0.35 -6.33 -1.18
N LEU A 122 0.96 -6.19 -1.47
CA LEU A 122 1.51 -5.06 -2.24
C LEU A 122 0.93 -4.95 -3.66
N ASN A 123 0.61 -6.07 -4.30
CA ASN A 123 -0.06 -6.07 -5.59
C ASN A 123 -1.45 -5.40 -5.52
N LEU A 124 -2.18 -5.60 -4.43
CA LEU A 124 -3.48 -4.95 -4.18
C LEU A 124 -3.30 -3.45 -3.95
N LEU A 125 -2.30 -3.06 -3.15
CA LEU A 125 -1.96 -1.66 -2.92
C LEU A 125 -1.59 -0.96 -4.23
N PHE A 126 -0.73 -1.58 -5.04
CA PHE A 126 -0.33 -1.07 -6.36
C PHE A 126 -1.54 -0.86 -7.28
N MET A 127 -2.41 -1.85 -7.37
CA MET A 127 -3.61 -1.79 -8.23
C MET A 127 -4.62 -0.75 -7.74
N ALA A 128 -4.75 -0.59 -6.42
CA ALA A 128 -5.60 0.45 -5.83
C ALA A 128 -5.03 1.85 -6.11
N LEU A 129 -3.73 2.06 -5.88
CA LEU A 129 -3.04 3.32 -6.20
C LEU A 129 -3.20 3.68 -7.68
N ARG A 130 -2.99 2.71 -8.58
CA ARG A 130 -3.19 2.93 -10.02
C ARG A 130 -4.62 3.37 -10.34
N ARG A 131 -5.63 2.72 -9.74
CA ARG A 131 -7.03 3.00 -10.03
C ARG A 131 -7.48 4.35 -9.52
N GLU A 132 -7.15 4.66 -8.26
CA GLU A 132 -7.70 5.81 -7.57
C GLU A 132 -6.83 7.07 -7.76
N CYS A 133 -5.52 6.93 -7.98
CA CYS A 133 -4.61 8.07 -8.11
C CYS A 133 -4.19 8.38 -9.55
N ALA A 134 -4.16 7.41 -10.47
CA ALA A 134 -3.73 7.69 -11.84
C ALA A 134 -4.82 8.37 -12.69
N GLN A 135 -6.03 8.56 -12.15
CA GLN A 135 -7.13 9.29 -12.80
C GLN A 135 -7.15 10.80 -12.47
N VAL A 136 -6.21 11.30 -11.66
CA VAL A 136 -6.21 12.70 -11.20
C VAL A 136 -5.64 13.68 -12.26
N ASP A 137 -5.12 13.19 -13.38
CA ASP A 137 -4.65 14.01 -14.51
C ASP A 137 -5.74 14.31 -15.59
N GLN A 138 -7.03 14.15 -15.28
CA GLN A 138 -8.14 14.48 -16.20
C GLN A 138 -9.23 15.34 -15.57
N GLY A 139 -8.83 16.44 -14.92
CA GLY A 139 -9.74 17.49 -14.45
C GLY A 139 -9.09 18.86 -14.56
#